data_AF-A0A942KPQ1-F1
#
_entry.id   AF-A0A942KPQ1-F1
#
_cell.length_a   1.000
_cell.length_b   1.000
_cell.length_c   1.000
_cell.angle_alpha   90.00
_cell.angle_beta   90.00
_cell.angle_gamma   90.00
#
_symmetry.space_group_name_H-M   'P 1'
#
loop_
_entity.id
_entity.type
_entity.pdbx_description
1 polymer ?
#
loop_
_entity_poly.entity_id
_entity_poly.type
_entity_poly.pdbx_seq_one_letter_code
_entity_poly.pdbx_strand_id
1 'polypeptide(L)'
;MRGLPEKVAVLGLGRSGLSVIGYLLRQRRDPGELRITAYDSGESGKLKDYATALRERSVDVFLGATELVEPADLVVVSPGIPPHAPLFASAALSSERMIGELEFAFERSSSPWLAVTGTNGKTTVTALLAHLLREGGLAVECVGNIGRPAIDVADVSLAETAIVAEVSSFQLVLTQEFRPKVAVLLNISEDHLDWHGSLERYIADKTRIFRNMGHGDVAVIDTDDPRLPVIADALELRGVRIFRVSRRALEPGGAGMLDGTLVLDGPLGPIELVFATELLIPGAHNINNALAAAAAAFAWGVEVEAIRRGLRSFAPVTHRLQRIDTIDGVEYVNDSKATNPASAIVALAAFPDRGIVLLMGGRNKGSEFSGVAIAARDCAARVVAFGEAAPEVVSAMKACGVECLSAGRLGDALAVAKQLARPGDVVLLSPGCASFDEFDDFEHRGRYFAGQVARFAEEEGVR
;
A
#
# COMPACT_ATOMS: atom_id res chain seq x y z
N MET A 1 0.61 -26.68 -8.13
CA MET A 1 -0.20 -25.50 -8.51
C MET A 1 -1.45 -26.00 -9.22
N ARG A 2 -2.63 -25.44 -8.93
CA ARG A 2 -3.86 -25.82 -9.64
C ARG A 2 -3.77 -25.35 -11.10
N GLY A 3 -4.27 -26.16 -12.04
CA GLY A 3 -4.38 -25.77 -13.45
C GLY A 3 -5.40 -24.64 -13.65
N LEU A 4 -5.33 -23.96 -14.80
CA LEU A 4 -6.38 -23.04 -15.22
C LEU A 4 -7.55 -23.83 -15.84
N PRO A 5 -8.82 -23.44 -15.59
CA PRO A 5 -9.97 -24.02 -16.27
C PRO A 5 -10.12 -23.45 -17.68
N GLU A 6 -11.10 -23.94 -18.44
CA GLU A 6 -11.32 -23.52 -19.84
C GLU A 6 -11.91 -22.11 -19.94
N LYS A 7 -12.80 -21.72 -19.02
CA LYS A 7 -13.47 -20.40 -19.03
C LYS A 7 -13.19 -19.61 -17.76
N VAL A 8 -12.44 -18.51 -17.91
CA VAL A 8 -12.12 -17.60 -16.81
C VAL A 8 -12.75 -16.22 -17.06
N ALA A 9 -13.60 -15.80 -16.14
CA ALA A 9 -14.16 -14.46 -16.09
C ALA A 9 -13.38 -13.59 -15.08
N VAL A 10 -13.04 -12.36 -15.45
CA VAL A 10 -12.40 -11.37 -14.59
C VAL A 10 -13.34 -10.20 -14.36
N LEU A 11 -13.64 -9.91 -13.11
CA LEU A 11 -14.52 -8.82 -12.71
C LEU A 11 -13.69 -7.61 -12.25
N GLY A 12 -13.89 -6.49 -12.94
CA GLY A 12 -13.20 -5.21 -12.74
C GLY A 12 -11.97 -5.09 -13.63
N LEU A 13 -11.82 -3.94 -14.29
CA LEU A 13 -10.68 -3.58 -15.15
C LEU A 13 -9.75 -2.55 -14.46
N GLY A 14 -9.75 -2.54 -13.14
CA GLY A 14 -8.75 -1.82 -12.34
C GLY A 14 -7.37 -2.50 -12.37
N ARG A 15 -6.46 -2.01 -11.54
CA ARG A 15 -5.06 -2.49 -11.48
C ARG A 15 -4.96 -4.02 -11.31
N SER A 16 -5.68 -4.58 -10.34
CA SER A 16 -5.68 -6.03 -10.08
C SER A 16 -6.27 -6.84 -11.23
N GLY A 17 -7.41 -6.42 -11.78
CA GLY A 17 -8.06 -7.12 -12.89
C GLY A 17 -7.22 -7.14 -14.17
N LEU A 18 -6.60 -6.02 -14.54
CA LEU A 18 -5.70 -5.96 -15.69
C LEU A 18 -4.46 -6.86 -15.50
N SER A 19 -3.93 -6.93 -14.27
CA SER A 19 -2.80 -7.80 -13.94
C SER A 19 -3.19 -9.29 -14.03
N VAL A 20 -4.38 -9.67 -13.53
CA VAL A 20 -4.93 -11.03 -13.71
C VAL A 20 -5.09 -11.38 -15.19
N ILE A 21 -5.70 -10.49 -15.99
CA ILE A 21 -5.87 -10.72 -17.43
C ILE A 21 -4.52 -10.83 -18.13
N GLY A 22 -3.55 -9.98 -17.76
CA GLY A 22 -2.19 -10.05 -18.26
C GLY A 22 -1.53 -11.41 -17.99
N TYR A 23 -1.66 -11.93 -16.76
CA TYR A 23 -1.19 -13.26 -16.39
C TYR A 23 -1.88 -14.36 -17.21
N LEU A 24 -3.23 -14.36 -17.27
CA LEU A 24 -3.99 -15.36 -18.02
C LEU A 24 -3.57 -15.41 -19.49
N LEU A 25 -3.36 -14.25 -20.11
CA LEU A 25 -2.94 -14.18 -21.50
C LEU A 25 -1.50 -14.67 -21.74
N ARG A 26 -0.62 -14.62 -20.73
CA ARG A 26 0.73 -15.23 -20.83
C ARG A 26 0.66 -16.75 -20.69
N GLN A 27 -0.27 -17.26 -19.90
CA GLN A 27 -0.48 -18.70 -19.73
C GLN A 27 -1.25 -19.33 -20.90
N ARG A 28 -2.01 -18.52 -21.65
CA ARG A 28 -2.81 -18.98 -22.78
C ARG A 28 -1.95 -19.33 -23.99
N ARG A 29 -2.03 -20.59 -24.44
CA ARG A 29 -1.43 -21.02 -25.70
C ARG A 29 -2.37 -20.80 -26.88
N ASP A 30 -3.64 -21.15 -26.71
CA ASP A 30 -4.68 -21.00 -27.73
C ASP A 30 -5.97 -20.37 -27.14
N PRO A 31 -6.66 -19.45 -27.85
CA PRO A 31 -7.94 -18.88 -27.41
C PRO A 31 -9.05 -19.92 -27.16
N GLY A 32 -9.02 -21.07 -27.83
CA GLY A 32 -9.95 -22.17 -27.64
C GLY A 32 -9.65 -23.04 -26.41
N GLU A 33 -8.42 -23.01 -25.88
CA GLU A 33 -8.02 -23.72 -24.65
C GLU A 33 -8.37 -22.91 -23.39
N LEU A 34 -8.24 -21.59 -23.45
CA LEU A 34 -8.55 -20.68 -22.35
C LEU A 34 -9.32 -19.46 -22.87
N ARG A 35 -10.63 -19.47 -22.66
CA ARG A 35 -11.49 -18.33 -22.91
C ARG A 35 -11.44 -17.35 -21.75
N ILE A 36 -11.08 -16.11 -22.06
CA ILE A 36 -10.95 -15.04 -21.07
C ILE A 36 -12.03 -14.00 -21.37
N THR A 37 -12.86 -13.74 -20.37
CA THR A 37 -13.90 -12.71 -20.45
C THR A 37 -13.69 -11.70 -19.32
N ALA A 38 -13.80 -10.41 -19.62
CA ALA A 38 -13.63 -9.34 -18.64
C ALA A 38 -14.89 -8.48 -18.55
N TYR A 39 -15.27 -8.12 -17.33
CA TYR A 39 -16.48 -7.35 -17.04
C TYR A 39 -16.14 -6.12 -16.20
N ASP A 40 -16.71 -4.97 -16.50
CA ASP A 40 -16.67 -3.79 -15.64
C ASP A 40 -18.04 -3.10 -15.65
N SER A 41 -18.51 -2.62 -14.50
CA SER A 41 -19.77 -1.88 -14.40
C SER A 41 -19.65 -0.43 -14.88
N GLY A 42 -18.43 0.09 -15.01
CA GLY A 42 -18.16 1.43 -15.53
C GLY A 42 -17.98 1.46 -17.05
N GLU A 43 -18.09 2.67 -17.61
CA GLU A 43 -17.94 2.93 -19.06
C GLU A 43 -17.08 4.17 -19.37
N SER A 44 -16.16 4.52 -18.46
CA SER A 44 -15.27 5.67 -18.64
C SER A 44 -14.39 5.54 -19.91
N GLY A 45 -13.89 6.66 -20.43
CA GLY A 45 -13.01 6.65 -21.61
C GLY A 45 -11.81 5.70 -21.46
N LYS A 46 -11.15 5.76 -20.30
CA LYS A 46 -10.05 4.85 -19.95
C LYS A 46 -10.44 3.37 -19.99
N LEU A 47 -11.65 3.02 -19.55
CA LEU A 47 -12.17 1.65 -19.62
C LEU A 47 -12.43 1.22 -21.06
N LYS A 48 -12.90 2.13 -21.92
CA LYS A 48 -13.10 1.87 -23.36
C LYS A 48 -11.76 1.62 -24.07
N ASP A 49 -10.72 2.35 -23.70
CA ASP A 49 -9.37 2.15 -24.22
C ASP A 49 -8.84 0.76 -23.82
N TYR A 50 -8.98 0.38 -22.54
CA TYR A 50 -8.63 -0.95 -22.07
C TYR A 50 -9.44 -2.05 -22.77
N ALA A 51 -10.75 -1.87 -22.94
CA ALA A 51 -11.59 -2.83 -23.64
C ALA A 51 -11.15 -3.04 -25.09
N THR A 52 -10.75 -1.96 -25.78
CA THR A 52 -10.25 -2.04 -27.16
C THR A 52 -8.96 -2.86 -27.22
N ALA A 53 -7.96 -2.52 -26.41
CA ALA A 53 -6.68 -3.23 -26.39
C ALA A 53 -6.81 -4.71 -25.99
N LEU A 54 -7.74 -5.03 -25.10
CA LEU A 54 -7.99 -6.41 -24.67
C LEU A 54 -8.71 -7.23 -25.75
N ARG A 55 -9.67 -6.64 -26.47
CA ARG A 55 -10.37 -7.29 -27.59
C ARG A 55 -9.43 -7.62 -28.75
N GLU A 56 -8.46 -6.76 -29.05
CA GLU A 56 -7.39 -7.03 -30.01
C GLU A 56 -6.57 -8.28 -29.66
N ARG A 57 -6.56 -8.65 -28.38
CA ARG A 57 -5.91 -9.84 -27.85
C ARG A 57 -6.88 -10.98 -27.59
N SER A 58 -8.04 -11.00 -28.26
CA SER A 58 -9.05 -12.06 -28.13
C SER A 58 -9.50 -12.28 -26.68
N VAL A 59 -9.73 -11.18 -25.96
CA VAL A 59 -10.46 -11.17 -24.68
C VAL A 59 -11.83 -10.57 -24.94
N ASP A 60 -12.88 -11.28 -24.54
CA ASP A 60 -14.23 -10.75 -24.61
C ASP A 60 -14.41 -9.71 -23.48
N VAL A 61 -14.79 -8.48 -23.79
CA VAL A 61 -14.90 -7.40 -22.78
C VAL A 61 -16.29 -6.78 -22.79
N PHE A 62 -16.90 -6.70 -21.61
CA PHE A 62 -18.23 -6.12 -21.38
C PHE A 62 -18.15 -4.97 -20.38
N LEU A 63 -18.45 -3.76 -20.85
CA LEU A 63 -18.53 -2.55 -20.03
C LEU A 63 -20.00 -2.24 -19.70
N GLY A 64 -20.24 -1.50 -18.61
CA GLY A 64 -21.61 -1.25 -18.13
C GLY A 64 -22.33 -2.53 -17.68
N ALA A 65 -21.58 -3.61 -17.41
CA ALA A 65 -22.15 -4.93 -17.17
C ALA A 65 -22.76 -5.04 -15.77
N THR A 66 -24.00 -5.52 -15.70
CA THR A 66 -24.70 -5.86 -14.45
C THR A 66 -24.79 -7.37 -14.23
N GLU A 67 -24.45 -8.17 -15.23
CA GLU A 67 -24.53 -9.63 -15.19
C GLU A 67 -23.47 -10.29 -16.11
N LEU A 68 -23.16 -11.56 -15.84
CA LEU A 68 -22.37 -12.37 -16.77
C LEU A 68 -23.21 -12.72 -18.00
N VAL A 69 -22.64 -12.54 -19.19
CA VAL A 69 -23.30 -12.92 -20.45
C VAL A 69 -23.31 -14.43 -20.71
N GLU A 70 -22.45 -15.18 -20.02
CA GLU A 70 -22.38 -16.63 -20.07
C GLU A 70 -21.78 -17.19 -18.77
N PRO A 71 -22.02 -18.47 -18.44
CA PRO A 71 -21.40 -19.11 -17.29
C PRO A 71 -19.87 -19.23 -17.42
N ALA A 72 -19.17 -19.14 -16.29
CA ALA A 72 -17.71 -19.29 -16.21
C ALA A 72 -17.31 -20.39 -15.21
N ASP A 73 -16.24 -21.12 -15.52
CA ASP A 73 -15.71 -22.15 -14.61
C ASP A 73 -15.02 -21.48 -13.40
N LEU A 74 -14.37 -20.34 -13.65
CA LEU A 74 -13.74 -19.53 -12.62
C LEU A 74 -14.00 -18.05 -12.82
N VAL A 75 -14.47 -17.39 -11.77
CA VAL A 75 -14.55 -15.94 -11.67
C VAL A 75 -13.44 -15.44 -10.73
N VAL A 76 -12.62 -14.51 -11.22
CA VAL A 76 -11.62 -13.78 -10.43
C VAL A 76 -12.08 -12.34 -10.23
N VAL A 77 -12.28 -11.95 -8.97
CA VAL A 77 -12.90 -10.67 -8.62
C VAL A 77 -11.85 -9.69 -8.12
N SER A 78 -11.89 -8.47 -8.67
CA SER A 78 -11.11 -7.34 -8.15
C SER A 78 -11.63 -6.92 -6.76
N PRO A 79 -10.75 -6.62 -5.79
CA PRO A 79 -11.16 -6.32 -4.41
C PRO A 79 -12.12 -5.14 -4.24
N GLY A 80 -12.09 -4.18 -5.17
CA GLY A 80 -12.94 -2.99 -5.12
C GLY A 80 -14.41 -3.23 -5.47
N ILE A 81 -14.78 -4.43 -5.94
CA ILE A 81 -16.16 -4.74 -6.31
C ILE A 81 -16.94 -5.15 -5.06
N PRO A 82 -18.00 -4.41 -4.68
CA PRO A 82 -18.74 -4.73 -3.48
C PRO A 82 -19.59 -6.00 -3.64
N PRO A 83 -19.77 -6.80 -2.58
CA PRO A 83 -20.56 -8.04 -2.63
C PRO A 83 -22.04 -7.81 -2.97
N HIS A 84 -22.54 -6.59 -2.79
CA HIS A 84 -23.91 -6.20 -3.10
C HIS A 84 -24.07 -5.68 -4.55
N ALA A 85 -23.00 -5.61 -5.35
CA ALA A 85 -23.11 -5.22 -6.75
C ALA A 85 -23.91 -6.27 -7.56
N PRO A 86 -24.79 -5.86 -8.50
CA PRO A 86 -25.53 -6.79 -9.36
C PRO A 86 -24.61 -7.78 -10.09
N LEU A 87 -23.49 -7.29 -10.64
CA LEU A 87 -22.51 -8.11 -11.34
C LEU A 87 -21.87 -9.16 -10.44
N PHE A 88 -21.62 -8.83 -9.17
CA PHE A 88 -21.09 -9.77 -8.18
C PHE A 88 -22.11 -10.89 -7.91
N ALA A 89 -23.38 -10.53 -7.68
CA ALA A 89 -24.45 -11.48 -7.41
C ALA A 89 -24.69 -12.41 -8.61
N SER A 90 -24.70 -11.85 -9.83
CA SER A 90 -24.79 -12.64 -11.07
C SER A 90 -23.62 -13.61 -11.21
N ALA A 91 -22.40 -13.15 -10.98
CA ALA A 91 -21.22 -14.02 -11.06
C ALA A 91 -21.23 -15.14 -10.01
N ALA A 92 -21.71 -14.87 -8.80
CA ALA A 92 -21.85 -15.88 -7.76
C ALA A 92 -22.86 -16.98 -8.11
N LEU A 93 -23.89 -16.67 -8.92
CA LEU A 93 -24.91 -17.63 -9.37
C LEU A 93 -24.50 -18.37 -10.66
N SER A 94 -23.69 -17.73 -11.49
CA SER A 94 -23.34 -18.19 -12.85
C SER A 94 -21.88 -18.63 -12.98
N SER A 95 -21.24 -19.03 -11.88
CA SER A 95 -19.90 -19.62 -11.92
C SER A 95 -19.75 -20.85 -11.05
N GLU A 96 -18.90 -21.78 -11.47
CA GLU A 96 -18.58 -22.96 -10.65
C GLU A 96 -17.74 -22.57 -9.43
N ARG A 97 -16.86 -21.57 -9.59
CA ARG A 97 -16.00 -21.07 -8.53
C ARG A 97 -15.76 -19.56 -8.66
N MET A 98 -15.89 -18.86 -7.54
CA MET A 98 -15.62 -17.42 -7.43
C MET A 98 -14.58 -17.15 -6.34
N ILE A 99 -13.48 -16.49 -6.70
CA ILE A 99 -12.37 -16.15 -5.79
C ILE A 99 -11.86 -14.74 -6.05
N GLY A 100 -11.10 -14.20 -5.09
CA GLY A 100 -10.42 -12.91 -5.24
C GLY A 100 -9.06 -13.06 -5.90
N GLU A 101 -8.49 -11.93 -6.33
CA GLU A 101 -7.14 -11.88 -6.91
C GLU A 101 -6.05 -12.40 -5.95
N LEU A 102 -6.15 -12.13 -4.64
CA LEU A 102 -5.21 -12.64 -3.63
C LEU A 102 -5.20 -14.18 -3.57
N GLU A 103 -6.38 -14.79 -3.56
CA GLU A 103 -6.53 -16.25 -3.58
C GLU A 103 -5.97 -16.83 -4.88
N PHE A 104 -6.32 -16.21 -6.01
CA PHE A 104 -5.85 -16.62 -7.33
C PHE A 104 -4.32 -16.59 -7.43
N ALA A 105 -3.69 -15.55 -6.87
CA ALA A 105 -2.23 -15.42 -6.78
C ALA A 105 -1.60 -16.49 -5.87
N PHE A 106 -2.19 -16.73 -4.69
CA PHE A 106 -1.69 -17.72 -3.74
C PHE A 106 -1.67 -19.13 -4.32
N GLU A 107 -2.73 -19.56 -5.02
CA GLU A 107 -2.80 -20.88 -5.66
C GLU A 107 -1.75 -21.11 -6.77
N ARG A 108 -1.19 -20.01 -7.29
CA ARG A 108 -0.20 -19.99 -8.36
C ARG A 108 1.21 -19.69 -7.88
N SER A 109 1.37 -19.52 -6.57
CA SER A 109 2.66 -19.25 -5.96
C SER A 109 3.18 -20.51 -5.28
N SER A 110 4.47 -20.82 -5.51
CA SER A 110 5.20 -21.84 -4.74
C SER A 110 5.91 -21.25 -3.52
N SER A 111 6.01 -19.93 -3.48
CA SER A 111 6.65 -19.15 -2.42
C SER A 111 5.87 -19.23 -1.10
N PRO A 112 6.54 -19.17 0.06
CA PRO A 112 5.87 -19.06 1.34
C PRO A 112 5.42 -17.60 1.60
N TRP A 113 4.22 -17.44 2.17
CA TRP A 113 3.57 -16.12 2.36
C TRP A 113 3.59 -15.67 3.82
N LEU A 114 3.90 -14.39 4.03
CA LEU A 114 3.58 -13.61 5.22
C LEU A 114 2.50 -12.60 4.84
N ALA A 115 1.51 -12.39 5.70
CA ALA A 115 0.38 -11.50 5.41
C ALA A 115 0.10 -10.55 6.57
N VAL A 116 -0.10 -9.28 6.27
CA VAL A 116 -0.33 -8.22 7.26
C VAL A 116 -1.69 -7.58 7.02
N THR A 117 -2.54 -7.54 8.04
CA THR A 117 -3.81 -6.82 8.02
C THR A 117 -4.06 -6.02 9.31
N GLY A 118 -5.12 -5.22 9.28
CA GLY A 118 -5.50 -4.27 10.33
C GLY A 118 -6.24 -3.07 9.74
N THR A 119 -6.80 -2.20 10.57
CA THR A 119 -7.34 -0.92 10.07
C THR A 119 -6.19 0.01 9.72
N ASN A 120 -5.24 0.21 10.64
CA ASN A 120 -4.09 1.09 10.51
C ASN A 120 -2.76 0.35 10.66
N GLY A 121 -1.67 0.95 10.16
CA GLY A 121 -0.30 0.43 10.32
C GLY A 121 0.13 -0.64 9.30
N LYS A 122 -0.80 -1.19 8.52
CA LYS A 122 -0.55 -2.25 7.52
C LYS A 122 0.65 -1.96 6.61
N THR A 123 0.65 -0.82 5.93
CA THR A 123 1.72 -0.44 4.99
C THR A 123 3.07 -0.33 5.69
N THR A 124 3.12 0.29 6.87
CA THR A 124 4.36 0.42 7.65
C THR A 124 4.89 -0.94 8.08
N VAL A 125 4.03 -1.81 8.63
CA VAL A 125 4.44 -3.15 9.09
C VAL A 125 4.81 -4.04 7.93
N THR A 126 4.09 -3.98 6.80
CA THR A 126 4.43 -4.77 5.60
C THR A 126 5.80 -4.35 5.06
N ALA A 127 6.06 -3.05 4.97
CA ALA A 127 7.36 -2.53 4.52
C ALA A 127 8.49 -2.86 5.51
N LEU A 128 8.25 -2.69 6.81
CA LEU A 128 9.24 -3.00 7.84
C LEU A 128 9.53 -4.50 7.90
N LEU A 129 8.52 -5.36 7.90
CA LEU A 129 8.70 -6.82 7.87
C LEU A 129 9.52 -7.25 6.66
N ALA A 130 9.22 -6.70 5.48
CA ALA A 130 10.02 -6.99 4.29
C ALA A 130 11.46 -6.50 4.41
N HIS A 131 11.68 -5.33 5.02
CA HIS A 131 13.03 -4.81 5.32
C HIS A 131 13.80 -5.73 6.27
N LEU A 132 13.17 -6.16 7.37
CA LEU A 132 13.77 -7.08 8.35
C LEU A 132 14.14 -8.43 7.71
N LEU A 133 13.28 -8.98 6.85
CA LEU A 133 13.55 -10.22 6.14
C LEU A 133 14.75 -10.06 5.17
N ARG A 134 14.84 -8.93 4.45
CA ARG A 134 15.99 -8.63 3.57
C ARG A 134 17.30 -8.45 4.33
N GLU A 135 17.27 -7.79 5.49
CA GLU A 135 18.41 -7.70 6.40
C GLU A 135 18.87 -9.07 6.93
N GLY A 136 17.94 -10.03 6.98
CA GLY A 136 18.20 -11.45 7.24
C GLY A 136 18.78 -12.22 6.04
N GLY A 137 19.00 -11.57 4.90
CA GLY A 137 19.53 -12.19 3.68
C GLY A 137 18.50 -12.90 2.82
N LEU A 138 17.20 -12.72 3.08
CA LEU A 138 16.14 -13.37 2.31
C LEU A 138 15.79 -12.57 1.04
N ALA A 139 15.46 -13.29 -0.03
CA ALA A 139 14.77 -12.70 -1.17
C ALA A 139 13.31 -12.44 -0.81
N VAL A 140 12.84 -11.20 -0.97
CA VAL A 140 11.53 -10.77 -0.50
C VAL A 140 10.82 -9.91 -1.53
N GLU A 141 9.57 -10.28 -1.81
CA GLU A 141 8.67 -9.52 -2.66
C GLU A 141 7.49 -8.97 -1.86
N CYS A 142 7.20 -7.67 -2.02
CA CYS A 142 6.06 -7.03 -1.40
C CYS A 142 4.90 -6.95 -2.39
N VAL A 143 3.71 -7.37 -1.95
CA VAL A 143 2.52 -7.39 -2.81
C VAL A 143 1.25 -6.95 -2.10
N GLY A 144 0.18 -6.83 -2.88
CA GLY A 144 -1.18 -6.57 -2.42
C GLY A 144 -1.49 -5.08 -2.50
N ASN A 145 -1.89 -4.49 -1.38
CA ASN A 145 -2.21 -3.07 -1.31
C ASN A 145 -0.98 -2.15 -1.34
N ILE A 146 0.22 -2.71 -1.21
CA ILE A 146 1.51 -2.03 -1.39
C ILE A 146 2.31 -2.72 -2.50
N GLY A 147 3.14 -1.95 -3.21
CA GLY A 147 3.99 -2.48 -4.27
C GLY A 147 3.17 -2.82 -5.51
N ARG A 148 3.11 -4.10 -5.87
CA ARG A 148 2.42 -4.61 -7.07
C ARG A 148 1.23 -5.53 -6.71
N PRO A 149 0.25 -5.71 -7.60
CA PRO A 149 -0.77 -6.74 -7.48
C PRO A 149 -0.17 -8.09 -7.08
N ALA A 150 -0.90 -8.86 -6.27
CA ALA A 150 -0.46 -10.16 -5.79
C ALA A 150 -0.23 -11.15 -6.93
N ILE A 151 -1.03 -11.11 -8.00
CA ILE A 151 -0.84 -12.05 -9.12
C ILE A 151 0.44 -11.79 -9.91
N ASP A 152 1.04 -10.59 -9.83
CA ASP A 152 2.32 -10.31 -10.49
C ASP A 152 3.49 -11.09 -9.90
N VAL A 153 3.35 -11.70 -8.70
CA VAL A 153 4.39 -12.61 -8.18
C VAL A 153 4.29 -14.02 -8.74
N ALA A 154 3.19 -14.41 -9.38
CA ALA A 154 3.04 -15.78 -9.90
C ALA A 154 4.12 -16.15 -10.93
N ASP A 155 4.60 -15.18 -11.71
CA ASP A 155 5.63 -15.40 -12.74
C ASP A 155 7.08 -15.40 -12.19
N VAL A 156 7.27 -14.88 -10.97
CA VAL A 156 8.59 -14.78 -10.29
C VAL A 156 8.65 -15.60 -9.01
N SER A 157 7.61 -16.40 -8.74
CA SER A 157 7.48 -17.20 -7.52
C SER A 157 8.45 -18.38 -7.55
N LEU A 158 9.63 -18.16 -6.99
CA LEU A 158 10.56 -19.22 -6.62
C LEU A 158 10.28 -19.62 -5.17
N ALA A 159 10.40 -20.91 -4.87
CA ALA A 159 10.21 -21.45 -3.51
C ALA A 159 11.12 -20.78 -2.46
N GLU A 160 12.21 -20.15 -2.89
CA GLU A 160 13.20 -19.46 -2.05
C GLU A 160 12.87 -17.98 -1.78
N THR A 161 11.90 -17.39 -2.48
CA THR A 161 11.48 -16.00 -2.28
C THR A 161 10.30 -15.93 -1.33
N ALA A 162 10.40 -15.15 -0.25
CA ALA A 162 9.27 -14.91 0.64
C ALA A 162 8.34 -13.81 0.08
N ILE A 163 7.03 -14.03 0.16
CA ILE A 163 6.03 -13.02 -0.21
C ILE A 163 5.53 -12.32 1.05
N VAL A 164 5.64 -11.00 1.12
CA VAL A 164 5.09 -10.18 2.20
C VAL A 164 3.91 -9.39 1.65
N ALA A 165 2.71 -9.81 1.98
CA ALA A 165 1.47 -9.27 1.44
C ALA A 165 0.81 -8.26 2.40
N GLU A 166 0.56 -7.04 1.93
CA GLU A 166 -0.40 -6.14 2.58
C GLU A 166 -1.80 -6.54 2.15
N VAL A 167 -2.63 -6.98 3.11
CA VAL A 167 -3.95 -7.56 2.82
C VAL A 167 -5.07 -6.72 3.42
N SER A 168 -6.00 -6.28 2.57
CA SER A 168 -7.24 -5.60 2.98
C SER A 168 -8.34 -6.57 3.41
N SER A 169 -9.35 -6.05 4.12
CA SER A 169 -10.57 -6.82 4.43
C SER A 169 -11.30 -7.26 3.16
N PHE A 170 -11.33 -6.41 2.12
CA PHE A 170 -11.97 -6.72 0.85
C PHE A 170 -11.34 -7.93 0.16
N GLN A 171 -10.00 -7.99 0.11
CA GLN A 171 -9.27 -9.13 -0.46
C GLN A 171 -9.56 -10.44 0.30
N LEU A 172 -9.76 -10.38 1.62
CA LEU A 172 -9.97 -11.56 2.45
C LEU A 172 -11.34 -12.22 2.27
N VAL A 173 -12.36 -11.47 1.87
CA VAL A 173 -13.75 -11.98 1.73
C VAL A 173 -13.81 -13.18 0.78
N LEU A 174 -13.09 -13.11 -0.34
CA LEU A 174 -13.10 -14.14 -1.38
C LEU A 174 -11.91 -15.11 -1.33
N THR A 175 -11.18 -15.13 -0.22
CA THR A 175 -10.19 -16.20 0.02
C THR A 175 -10.92 -17.52 0.29
N GLN A 176 -10.29 -18.64 -0.05
CA GLN A 176 -10.76 -20.00 0.22
C GLN A 176 -9.65 -20.85 0.86
N GLU A 177 -8.50 -21.00 0.21
CA GLU A 177 -7.34 -21.79 0.64
C GLU A 177 -6.18 -20.93 1.14
N PHE A 178 -6.23 -19.60 0.99
CA PHE A 178 -5.20 -18.69 1.48
C PHE A 178 -4.74 -19.05 2.90
N ARG A 179 -3.44 -19.38 3.03
CA ARG A 179 -2.80 -19.84 4.26
C ARG A 179 -1.38 -19.27 4.35
N PRO A 180 -1.22 -18.06 4.89
CA PRO A 180 0.11 -17.53 5.18
C PRO A 180 0.77 -18.35 6.29
N LYS A 181 2.10 -18.48 6.22
CA LYS A 181 2.91 -19.09 7.29
C LYS A 181 3.02 -18.19 8.51
N VAL A 182 3.04 -16.88 8.28
CA VAL A 182 2.98 -15.86 9.33
C VAL A 182 1.89 -14.85 8.97
N ALA A 183 0.91 -14.68 9.85
CA ALA A 183 -0.15 -13.67 9.69
C ALA A 183 -0.08 -12.63 10.81
N VAL A 184 -0.24 -11.36 10.48
CA VAL A 184 -0.21 -10.25 11.44
C VAL A 184 -1.55 -9.53 11.43
N LEU A 185 -2.15 -9.34 12.62
CA LEU A 185 -3.34 -8.51 12.82
C LEU A 185 -3.03 -7.39 13.83
N LEU A 186 -3.01 -6.15 13.36
CA LEU A 186 -2.50 -5.01 14.11
C LEU A 186 -3.51 -4.27 14.99
N ASN A 187 -4.74 -4.09 14.50
CA ASN A 187 -5.80 -3.35 15.20
C ASN A 187 -7.08 -3.42 14.37
N ILE A 188 -8.22 -3.19 15.03
CA ILE A 188 -9.52 -3.06 14.39
C ILE A 188 -10.28 -1.86 14.98
N SER A 189 -10.47 -0.85 14.14
CA SER A 189 -11.40 0.26 14.36
C SER A 189 -12.44 0.33 13.24
N GLU A 190 -13.58 0.98 13.49
CA GLU A 190 -14.63 1.19 12.50
C GLU A 190 -14.08 1.84 11.23
N ASP A 191 -14.34 1.18 10.10
CA ASP A 191 -13.90 1.59 8.77
C ASP A 191 -14.70 0.79 7.72
N HIS A 192 -14.93 1.36 6.54
CA HIS A 192 -15.59 0.70 5.40
C HIS A 192 -16.94 0.00 5.70
N LEU A 193 -17.74 0.55 6.61
CA LEU A 193 -19.04 -0.02 7.00
C LEU A 193 -20.08 0.03 5.88
N ASP A 194 -19.94 0.95 4.94
CA ASP A 194 -20.71 1.01 3.69
C ASP A 194 -20.53 -0.25 2.83
N TRP A 195 -19.33 -0.85 2.87
CA TRP A 195 -19.00 -2.06 2.13
C TRP A 195 -19.32 -3.33 2.94
N HIS A 196 -18.95 -3.36 4.22
CA HIS A 196 -19.09 -4.54 5.09
C HIS A 196 -20.46 -4.65 5.78
N GLY A 197 -21.22 -3.57 5.86
CA GLY A 197 -22.53 -3.49 6.53
C GLY A 197 -22.45 -3.29 8.05
N SER A 198 -21.51 -3.93 8.75
CA SER A 198 -21.33 -3.75 10.20
C SER A 198 -19.89 -3.96 10.66
N LEU A 199 -19.56 -3.48 11.87
CA LEU A 199 -18.24 -3.67 12.49
C LEU A 199 -17.95 -5.15 12.76
N GLU A 200 -18.95 -5.92 13.19
CA GLU A 200 -18.84 -7.36 13.42
C GLU A 200 -18.46 -8.08 12.12
N ARG A 201 -19.09 -7.69 11.00
CA ARG A 201 -18.77 -8.26 9.70
C ARG A 201 -17.36 -7.86 9.24
N TYR A 202 -16.94 -6.62 9.47
CA TYR A 202 -15.57 -6.17 9.18
C TYR A 202 -14.52 -6.97 9.96
N ILE A 203 -14.75 -7.22 11.25
CA ILE A 203 -13.89 -8.07 12.10
C ILE A 203 -13.87 -9.51 11.55
N ALA A 204 -15.04 -10.08 11.28
CA ALA A 204 -15.15 -11.42 10.71
C ALA A 204 -14.40 -11.53 9.38
N ASP A 205 -14.47 -10.52 8.51
CA ASP A 205 -13.79 -10.53 7.22
C ASP A 205 -12.26 -10.40 7.37
N LYS A 206 -11.75 -9.57 8.29
CA LYS A 206 -10.30 -9.51 8.57
C LYS A 206 -9.75 -10.79 9.18
N THR A 207 -10.50 -11.45 10.07
CA THR A 207 -10.04 -12.67 10.73
C THR A 207 -9.96 -13.87 9.78
N ARG A 208 -10.53 -13.78 8.57
CA ARG A 208 -10.35 -14.78 7.50
C ARG A 208 -8.88 -14.99 7.13
N ILE A 209 -7.99 -14.03 7.40
CA ILE A 209 -6.53 -14.19 7.23
C ILE A 209 -5.99 -15.43 7.95
N PHE A 210 -6.65 -15.84 9.04
CA PHE A 210 -6.27 -17.00 9.86
C PHE A 210 -7.07 -18.27 9.54
N ARG A 211 -8.04 -18.23 8.59
CA ARG A 211 -9.03 -19.31 8.43
C ARG A 211 -8.39 -20.68 8.25
N ASN A 212 -7.34 -20.76 7.43
CA ASN A 212 -6.69 -22.03 7.07
C ASN A 212 -5.40 -22.30 7.84
N MET A 213 -5.03 -21.43 8.79
CA MET A 213 -3.85 -21.61 9.63
C MET A 213 -4.09 -22.70 10.69
N GLY A 214 -3.02 -23.42 11.03
CA GLY A 214 -3.02 -24.46 12.05
C GLY A 214 -1.62 -24.67 12.63
N HIS A 215 -1.31 -25.92 13.02
CA HIS A 215 0.00 -26.27 13.57
C HIS A 215 1.14 -25.90 12.62
N GLY A 216 2.19 -25.31 13.20
CA GLY A 216 3.38 -24.85 12.48
C GLY A 216 3.24 -23.49 11.81
N ASP A 217 2.04 -22.89 11.79
CA ASP A 217 1.85 -21.50 11.36
C ASP A 217 1.84 -20.57 12.57
N VAL A 218 2.15 -19.29 12.34
CA VAL A 218 2.27 -18.28 13.41
C VAL A 218 1.35 -17.10 13.16
N ALA A 219 0.58 -16.71 14.19
CA ALA A 219 -0.16 -15.46 14.21
C ALA A 219 0.51 -14.45 15.15
N VAL A 220 0.72 -13.23 14.67
CA VAL A 220 1.20 -12.09 15.47
C VAL A 220 0.03 -11.13 15.67
N ILE A 221 -0.33 -10.87 16.92
CA ILE A 221 -1.56 -10.15 17.26
C ILE A 221 -1.23 -9.05 18.28
N ASP A 222 -1.59 -7.80 17.95
CA ASP A 222 -1.49 -6.68 18.87
C ASP A 222 -2.60 -6.78 19.93
N THR A 223 -2.23 -7.10 21.16
CA THR A 223 -3.15 -7.28 22.30
C THR A 223 -3.43 -5.97 23.03
N ASP A 224 -2.86 -4.83 22.62
CA ASP A 224 -3.25 -3.51 23.14
C ASP A 224 -4.65 -3.09 22.64
N ASP A 225 -5.12 -3.66 21.51
CA ASP A 225 -6.50 -3.52 21.05
C ASP A 225 -7.41 -4.50 21.83
N PRO A 226 -8.39 -4.02 22.61
CA PRO A 226 -9.19 -4.85 23.49
C PRO A 226 -10.06 -5.89 22.76
N ARG A 227 -10.22 -5.79 21.43
CA ARG A 227 -11.00 -6.75 20.63
C ARG A 227 -10.19 -7.96 20.18
N LEU A 228 -8.85 -7.87 20.22
CA LEU A 228 -7.98 -8.88 19.62
C LEU A 228 -7.58 -10.05 20.56
N PRO A 229 -7.52 -9.91 21.90
CA PRO A 229 -7.20 -11.02 22.79
C PRO A 229 -8.10 -12.26 22.60
N VAL A 230 -9.42 -12.06 22.43
CA VAL A 230 -10.34 -13.19 22.20
C VAL A 230 -10.08 -13.93 20.88
N ILE A 231 -9.58 -13.22 19.86
CA ILE A 231 -9.18 -13.82 18.59
C ILE A 231 -7.90 -14.63 18.77
N ALA A 232 -6.93 -14.11 19.52
CA ALA A 232 -5.70 -14.82 19.87
C ALA A 232 -6.00 -16.13 20.61
N ASP A 233 -6.84 -16.08 21.65
CA ASP A 233 -7.23 -17.26 22.43
C ASP A 233 -7.90 -18.32 21.55
N ALA A 234 -8.81 -17.91 20.66
CA ALA A 234 -9.49 -18.84 19.74
C ALA A 234 -8.54 -19.51 18.74
N LEU A 235 -7.49 -18.80 18.29
CA LEU A 235 -6.49 -19.35 17.38
C LEU A 235 -5.52 -20.31 18.09
N GLU A 236 -5.17 -20.00 19.32
CA GLU A 236 -4.34 -20.85 20.18
C GLU A 236 -5.03 -22.20 20.45
N LEU A 237 -6.34 -22.20 20.71
CA LEU A 237 -7.14 -23.44 20.84
C LEU A 237 -7.18 -24.28 19.56
N ARG A 238 -7.01 -23.65 18.39
CA ARG A 238 -6.86 -24.34 17.09
C ARG A 238 -5.43 -24.83 16.84
N GLY A 239 -4.52 -24.55 17.77
CA GLY A 239 -3.11 -24.90 17.72
C GLY A 239 -2.28 -24.08 16.73
N VAL A 240 -2.70 -22.84 16.48
CA VAL A 240 -1.83 -21.83 15.85
C VAL A 240 -0.92 -21.25 16.93
N ARG A 241 0.37 -21.09 16.64
CA ARG A 241 1.28 -20.44 17.60
C ARG A 241 1.03 -18.93 17.58
N ILE A 242 0.86 -18.32 18.74
CA ILE A 242 0.57 -16.89 18.86
C ILE A 242 1.79 -16.13 19.42
N PHE A 243 2.15 -15.02 18.78
CA PHE A 243 2.95 -13.96 19.37
C PHE A 243 2.01 -12.81 19.73
N ARG A 244 1.80 -12.60 21.03
CA ARG A 244 1.03 -11.46 21.55
C ARG A 244 1.94 -10.24 21.64
N VAL A 245 1.52 -9.14 21.05
CA VAL A 245 2.29 -7.89 20.97
C VAL A 245 1.63 -6.84 21.83
N SER A 246 2.34 -6.31 22.82
CA SER A 246 1.84 -5.21 23.66
C SER A 246 2.96 -4.26 24.07
N ARG A 247 2.74 -2.95 23.96
CA ARG A 247 3.68 -1.97 24.56
C ARG A 247 3.57 -1.88 26.07
N ARG A 248 2.51 -2.42 26.66
CA ARG A 248 2.20 -2.26 28.09
C ARG A 248 2.84 -3.36 28.93
N ALA A 249 3.08 -4.54 28.35
CA ALA A 249 3.68 -5.67 29.03
C ALA A 249 4.39 -6.60 28.03
N LEU A 250 5.37 -7.36 28.52
CA LEU A 250 5.91 -8.51 27.80
C LEU A 250 5.12 -9.76 28.20
N GLU A 251 4.28 -10.26 27.30
CA GLU A 251 3.52 -11.49 27.50
C GLU A 251 4.36 -12.74 27.16
N PRO A 252 4.12 -13.90 27.79
CA PRO A 252 4.83 -15.15 27.48
C PRO A 252 4.75 -15.51 25.99
N GLY A 253 5.90 -15.80 25.39
CA GLY A 253 6.05 -16.09 23.96
C GLY A 253 5.72 -14.92 23.03
N GLY A 254 5.60 -13.70 23.56
CA GLY A 254 5.18 -12.50 22.84
C GLY A 254 6.31 -11.51 22.52
N ALA A 255 5.90 -10.28 22.25
CA ALA A 255 6.78 -9.13 22.08
C ALA A 255 6.23 -7.94 22.85
N GLY A 256 7.11 -7.17 23.50
CA GLY A 256 6.68 -6.00 24.24
C GLY A 256 7.78 -5.00 24.49
N MET A 257 7.56 -4.09 25.44
CA MET A 257 8.52 -3.03 25.76
C MET A 257 8.83 -3.05 27.26
N LEU A 258 10.11 -3.04 27.61
CA LEU A 258 10.62 -2.98 28.99
C LEU A 258 11.61 -1.82 29.09
N ASP A 259 11.37 -0.87 30.00
CA ASP A 259 12.23 0.31 30.24
C ASP A 259 12.65 1.06 28.97
N GLY A 260 11.71 1.18 28.01
CA GLY A 260 11.93 1.86 26.73
C GLY A 260 12.64 1.01 25.67
N THR A 261 12.97 -0.23 25.96
CA THR A 261 13.57 -1.21 25.04
C THR A 261 12.51 -2.12 24.46
N LEU A 262 12.53 -2.36 23.15
CA LEU A 262 11.71 -3.38 22.50
C LEU A 262 12.30 -4.75 22.80
N VAL A 263 11.46 -5.71 23.18
CA VAL A 263 11.88 -7.02 23.68
C VAL A 263 11.00 -8.12 23.07
N LEU A 264 11.61 -9.26 22.74
CA LEU A 264 10.91 -10.52 22.41
C LEU A 264 11.02 -11.48 23.58
N ASP A 265 9.97 -12.22 23.91
CA ASP A 265 10.08 -13.32 24.87
C ASP A 265 10.61 -14.58 24.15
N GLY A 266 11.91 -14.83 24.32
CA GLY A 266 12.62 -15.93 23.69
C GLY A 266 12.60 -17.22 24.52
N PRO A 267 13.00 -18.36 23.93
CA PRO A 267 13.00 -19.64 24.61
C PRO A 267 13.98 -19.72 25.79
N LEU A 268 14.99 -18.85 25.84
CA LEU A 268 15.98 -18.74 26.91
C LEU A 268 15.76 -17.51 27.82
N GLY A 269 14.62 -16.84 27.66
CA GLY A 269 14.28 -15.60 28.34
C GLY A 269 14.20 -14.38 27.40
N PRO A 270 14.03 -13.18 27.97
CA PRO A 270 13.85 -11.94 27.21
C PRO A 270 15.04 -11.62 26.30
N ILE A 271 14.74 -11.29 25.04
CA ILE A 271 15.71 -10.89 24.02
C ILE A 271 15.49 -9.40 23.75
N GLU A 272 16.39 -8.55 24.25
CA GLU A 272 16.37 -7.11 23.97
C GLU A 272 16.71 -6.84 22.50
N LEU A 273 15.96 -5.97 21.84
CA LEU A 273 16.21 -5.60 20.45
C LEU A 273 16.93 -4.25 20.37
N VAL A 274 16.16 -3.17 20.53
CA VAL A 274 16.62 -1.77 20.38
C VAL A 274 15.81 -0.91 21.35
N PHE A 275 16.35 0.24 21.75
CA PHE A 275 15.56 1.28 22.40
C PHE A 275 14.54 1.83 21.41
N ALA A 276 13.34 2.17 21.88
CA ALA A 276 12.31 2.79 21.07
C ALA A 276 12.78 4.12 20.44
N THR A 277 13.73 4.81 21.08
CA THR A 277 14.36 6.05 20.59
C THR A 277 15.34 5.82 19.44
N GLU A 278 15.78 4.58 19.20
CA GLU A 278 16.62 4.23 18.04
C GLU A 278 15.80 4.01 16.76
N LEU A 279 14.45 3.92 16.86
CA LEU A 279 13.58 3.79 15.70
C LEU A 279 13.51 5.12 14.94
N LEU A 280 13.70 5.08 13.62
CA LEU A 280 13.55 6.25 12.74
C LEU A 280 12.07 6.60 12.45
N ILE A 281 11.14 5.76 12.90
CA ILE A 281 9.69 5.94 12.77
C ILE A 281 9.08 6.42 14.10
N PRO A 282 8.83 7.73 14.29
CA PRO A 282 8.42 8.25 15.58
C PRO A 282 6.98 7.86 15.94
N GLY A 283 6.69 7.79 17.23
CA GLY A 283 5.34 7.70 17.77
C GLY A 283 4.95 6.34 18.34
N ALA A 284 4.06 6.39 19.34
CA ALA A 284 3.55 5.23 20.07
C ALA A 284 3.04 4.07 19.18
N HIS A 285 2.28 4.38 18.14
CA HIS A 285 1.75 3.37 17.21
C HIS A 285 2.85 2.71 16.37
N ASN A 286 3.95 3.42 16.08
CA ASN A 286 5.08 2.88 15.34
C ASN A 286 5.92 1.92 16.18
N ILE A 287 5.89 2.05 17.51
CA ILE A 287 6.48 1.04 18.40
C ILE A 287 5.68 -0.28 18.31
N ASN A 288 4.33 -0.25 18.30
CA ASN A 288 3.52 -1.46 18.08
C ASN A 288 3.80 -2.07 16.70
N ASN A 289 3.87 -1.23 15.66
CA ASN A 289 4.23 -1.68 14.32
C ASN A 289 5.62 -2.36 14.29
N ALA A 290 6.60 -1.79 14.98
CA ALA A 290 7.95 -2.33 15.09
C ALA A 290 8.00 -3.66 15.84
N LEU A 291 7.29 -3.76 16.97
CA LEU A 291 7.17 -5.02 17.73
C LEU A 291 6.49 -6.11 16.90
N ALA A 292 5.39 -5.79 16.21
CA ALA A 292 4.67 -6.75 15.36
C ALA A 292 5.54 -7.24 14.19
N ALA A 293 6.26 -6.33 13.52
CA ALA A 293 7.18 -6.71 12.45
C ALA A 293 8.36 -7.54 12.96
N ALA A 294 8.94 -7.18 14.11
CA ALA A 294 10.04 -7.92 14.73
C ALA A 294 9.61 -9.32 15.16
N ALA A 295 8.43 -9.46 15.78
CA ALA A 295 7.87 -10.76 16.16
C ALA A 295 7.61 -11.63 14.92
N ALA A 296 7.06 -11.05 13.85
CA ALA A 296 6.84 -11.77 12.59
C ALA A 296 8.15 -12.22 11.92
N ALA A 297 9.18 -11.37 11.90
CA ALA A 297 10.49 -11.69 11.36
C ALA A 297 11.20 -12.77 12.21
N PHE A 298 11.14 -12.67 13.53
CA PHE A 298 11.69 -13.67 14.43
C PHE A 298 10.98 -15.02 14.30
N ALA A 299 9.64 -15.02 14.20
CA ALA A 299 8.85 -16.21 13.96
C ALA A 299 9.18 -16.89 12.62
N TRP A 300 9.57 -16.11 11.61
CA TRP A 300 10.07 -16.62 10.34
C TRP A 300 11.47 -17.25 10.43
N GLY A 301 12.24 -16.91 11.46
CA GLY A 301 13.61 -17.38 11.67
C GLY A 301 14.68 -16.36 11.26
N VAL A 302 14.35 -15.06 11.17
CA VAL A 302 15.38 -14.02 11.00
C VAL A 302 16.22 -13.91 12.27
N GLU A 303 17.54 -13.91 12.10
CA GLU A 303 18.49 -13.75 13.19
C GLU A 303 18.30 -12.44 13.95
N VAL A 304 18.40 -12.49 15.28
CA VAL A 304 18.15 -11.34 16.16
C VAL A 304 18.99 -10.12 15.78
N GLU A 305 20.26 -10.33 15.43
CA GLU A 305 21.14 -9.23 14.99
C GLU A 305 20.68 -8.57 13.69
N ALA A 306 20.12 -9.33 12.76
CA ALA A 306 19.53 -8.77 11.54
C ALA A 306 18.26 -7.97 11.86
N ILE A 307 17.42 -8.46 12.78
CA ILE A 307 16.25 -7.71 13.26
C ILE A 307 16.70 -6.39 13.89
N ARG A 308 17.72 -6.40 14.76
CA ARG A 308 18.26 -5.20 15.40
C ARG A 308 18.75 -4.18 14.38
N ARG A 309 19.55 -4.60 13.39
CA ARG A 309 20.01 -3.72 12.29
C ARG A 309 18.85 -3.17 11.48
N GLY A 310 17.89 -4.02 11.13
CA GLY A 310 16.72 -3.62 10.35
C GLY A 310 15.84 -2.61 11.07
N LEU A 311 15.61 -2.77 12.38
CA LEU A 311 14.85 -1.80 13.19
C LEU A 311 15.52 -0.42 13.26
N ARG A 312 16.85 -0.37 13.33
CA ARG A 312 17.62 0.89 13.34
C ARG A 312 17.69 1.58 11.98
N SER A 313 17.66 0.81 10.89
CA SER A 313 17.86 1.30 9.52
C SER A 313 16.55 1.55 8.76
N PHE A 314 15.42 1.00 9.24
CA PHE A 314 14.15 1.17 8.56
C PHE A 314 13.66 2.63 8.63
N ALA A 315 13.69 3.30 7.49
CA ALA A 315 13.16 4.65 7.33
C ALA A 315 11.70 4.60 6.85
N PRO A 316 10.82 5.53 7.31
CA PRO A 316 9.44 5.59 6.89
C PRO A 316 9.28 5.75 5.37
N VAL A 317 8.14 5.22 4.89
CA VAL A 317 7.76 5.07 3.49
C VAL A 317 8.08 6.32 2.66
N THR A 318 8.83 6.11 1.58
CA THR A 318 9.12 7.09 0.53
C THR A 318 7.87 7.86 0.11
N HIS A 319 8.03 9.14 -0.22
CA HIS A 319 6.97 10.00 -0.77
C HIS A 319 5.88 10.49 0.20
N ARG A 320 6.09 10.41 1.52
CA ARG A 320 5.25 11.07 2.53
C ARG A 320 6.08 11.94 3.47
N LEU A 321 6.04 13.26 3.27
CA LEU A 321 6.92 14.25 3.91
C LEU A 321 8.39 13.77 4.02
N GLN A 322 8.85 13.03 3.01
CA GLN A 322 10.14 12.38 3.00
C GLN A 322 11.22 13.42 2.71
N ARG A 323 12.11 13.67 3.66
CA ARG A 323 13.32 14.45 3.41
C ARG A 323 14.20 13.72 2.39
N ILE A 324 14.53 14.40 1.30
CA ILE A 324 15.40 13.87 0.24
C ILE A 324 16.84 14.29 0.49
N ASP A 325 17.09 15.60 0.54
CA ASP A 325 18.42 16.15 0.77
C ASP A 325 18.35 17.61 1.24
N THR A 326 19.49 18.18 1.63
CA THR A 326 19.68 19.62 1.86
C THR A 326 20.78 20.15 0.94
N ILE A 327 20.43 21.05 0.04
CA ILE A 327 21.33 21.60 -0.99
C ILE A 327 21.37 23.11 -0.82
N ASP A 328 22.56 23.71 -0.69
CA ASP A 328 22.74 25.14 -0.42
C ASP A 328 21.90 25.67 0.77
N GLY A 329 21.72 24.83 1.79
CA GLY A 329 20.92 25.13 2.98
C GLY A 329 19.40 25.09 2.76
N VAL A 330 18.92 24.61 1.61
CA VAL A 330 17.50 24.40 1.30
C VAL A 330 17.15 22.93 1.47
N GLU A 331 16.10 22.64 2.24
CA GLU A 331 15.63 21.27 2.48
C GLU A 331 14.62 20.86 1.40
N TYR A 332 14.84 19.71 0.74
CA TYR A 332 13.94 19.19 -0.29
C TYR A 332 13.10 18.04 0.28
N VAL A 333 11.78 18.19 0.26
CA VAL A 333 10.83 17.25 0.88
C VAL A 333 9.87 16.70 -0.15
N ASN A 334 9.77 15.37 -0.20
CA ASN A 334 8.91 14.61 -1.08
C ASN A 334 7.66 14.11 -0.34
N ASP A 335 6.54 14.74 -0.63
CA ASP A 335 5.21 14.34 -0.19
C ASP A 335 4.30 14.02 -1.41
N SER A 336 4.84 13.36 -2.43
CA SER A 336 4.11 13.03 -3.66
C SER A 336 2.81 12.23 -3.41
N LYS A 337 2.69 11.55 -2.25
CA LYS A 337 1.48 10.85 -1.82
C LYS A 337 0.30 11.79 -1.50
N ALA A 338 0.53 13.10 -1.32
CA ALA A 338 -0.52 14.10 -1.17
C ALA A 338 -1.29 14.32 -2.49
N THR A 339 -2.17 13.38 -2.83
CA THR A 339 -2.92 13.35 -4.10
C THR A 339 -4.29 14.05 -4.03
N ASN A 340 -4.52 14.86 -2.99
CA ASN A 340 -5.69 15.71 -2.80
C ASN A 340 -5.30 16.99 -2.02
N PRO A 341 -6.06 18.10 -2.14
CA PRO A 341 -5.71 19.37 -1.50
C PRO A 341 -5.66 19.30 0.03
N ALA A 342 -6.51 18.50 0.66
CA ALA A 342 -6.52 18.32 2.12
C ALA A 342 -5.20 17.75 2.65
N SER A 343 -4.59 16.82 1.90
CA SER A 343 -3.26 16.29 2.24
C SER A 343 -2.18 17.36 2.17
N ALA A 344 -2.28 18.26 1.18
CA ALA A 344 -1.33 19.36 1.03
C ALA A 344 -1.45 20.41 2.14
N ILE A 345 -2.65 20.65 2.66
CA ILE A 345 -2.86 21.49 3.85
C ILE A 345 -2.12 20.90 5.05
N VAL A 346 -2.24 19.58 5.28
CA VAL A 346 -1.54 18.89 6.36
C VAL A 346 -0.02 18.97 6.19
N ALA A 347 0.47 18.87 4.95
CA ALA A 347 1.89 18.97 4.64
C ALA A 347 2.46 20.36 4.94
N LEU A 348 1.75 21.43 4.58
CA LEU A 348 2.14 22.81 4.89
C LEU A 348 2.30 23.03 6.40
N ALA A 349 1.39 22.49 7.20
CA ALA A 349 1.43 22.62 8.66
C ALA A 349 2.61 21.88 9.33
N ALA A 350 3.34 21.03 8.60
CA ALA A 350 4.47 20.28 9.14
C ALA A 350 5.76 21.12 9.28
N PHE A 351 5.79 22.34 8.73
CA PHE A 351 6.96 23.21 8.72
C PHE A 351 6.65 24.58 9.33
N PRO A 352 6.27 24.65 10.62
CA PRO A 352 6.08 25.93 11.29
C PRO A 352 7.37 26.76 11.26
N ASP A 353 7.24 28.08 11.08
CA ASP A 353 8.33 29.06 11.13
C ASP A 353 9.43 28.90 10.05
N ARG A 354 9.20 28.06 9.02
CA ARG A 354 10.10 27.89 7.86
C ARG A 354 9.48 28.55 6.62
N GLY A 355 10.30 29.13 5.75
CA GLY A 355 9.84 29.55 4.43
C GLY A 355 9.57 28.34 3.53
N ILE A 356 8.42 28.31 2.85
CA ILE A 356 8.02 27.17 2.01
C ILE A 356 7.92 27.59 0.55
N VAL A 357 8.51 26.79 -0.34
CA VAL A 357 8.22 26.79 -1.78
C VAL A 357 7.47 25.49 -2.12
N LEU A 358 6.15 25.60 -2.29
CA LEU A 358 5.25 24.48 -2.53
C LEU A 358 5.16 24.17 -4.03
N LEU A 359 5.46 22.93 -4.42
CA LEU A 359 5.16 22.40 -5.74
C LEU A 359 3.78 21.75 -5.71
N MET A 360 2.83 22.31 -6.46
CA MET A 360 1.44 21.88 -6.47
C MET A 360 0.96 21.66 -7.90
N GLY A 361 0.32 20.53 -8.20
CA GLY A 361 0.03 20.20 -9.59
C GLY A 361 -0.19 18.73 -9.88
N GLY A 362 -0.74 18.46 -11.06
CA GLY A 362 -1.13 17.13 -11.51
C GLY A 362 -2.54 17.12 -12.10
N ARG A 363 -3.16 15.93 -12.19
CA ARG A 363 -4.57 15.79 -12.59
C ARG A 363 -5.53 16.09 -11.43
N ASN A 364 -6.36 17.13 -11.58
CA ASN A 364 -7.46 17.40 -10.65
C ASN A 364 -8.57 16.35 -10.82
N LYS A 365 -9.12 15.86 -9.70
CA LYS A 365 -10.22 14.88 -9.66
C LYS A 365 -11.54 15.53 -9.21
N GLY A 366 -11.74 16.80 -9.54
CA GLY A 366 -12.89 17.60 -9.10
C GLY A 366 -12.76 18.16 -7.67
N SER A 367 -11.52 18.39 -7.21
CA SER A 367 -11.26 19.00 -5.91
C SER A 367 -11.17 20.53 -6.01
N GLU A 368 -11.60 21.20 -4.96
CA GLU A 368 -11.49 22.65 -4.79
C GLU A 368 -10.13 23.02 -4.17
N PHE A 369 -9.50 24.09 -4.66
CA PHE A 369 -8.19 24.55 -4.19
C PHE A 369 -8.23 25.74 -3.22
N SER A 370 -9.42 26.26 -2.92
CA SER A 370 -9.59 27.41 -2.02
C SER A 370 -9.01 27.16 -0.61
N GLY A 371 -9.26 25.99 -0.03
CA GLY A 371 -8.77 25.65 1.31
C GLY A 371 -7.24 25.59 1.40
N VAL A 372 -6.58 25.02 0.39
CA VAL A 372 -5.10 24.97 0.36
C VAL A 372 -4.48 26.31 0.00
N ALA A 373 -5.16 27.15 -0.78
CA ALA A 373 -4.73 28.53 -1.01
C ALA A 373 -4.76 29.37 0.27
N ILE A 374 -5.78 29.19 1.12
CA ILE A 374 -5.84 29.82 2.45
C ILE A 374 -4.67 29.33 3.33
N ALA A 375 -4.43 28.01 3.39
CA ALA A 375 -3.33 27.45 4.18
C ALA A 375 -1.95 27.95 3.70
N ALA A 376 -1.75 28.02 2.38
CA ALA A 376 -0.52 28.54 1.78
C ALA A 376 -0.29 30.02 2.15
N ARG A 377 -1.35 30.84 2.12
CA ARG A 377 -1.30 32.23 2.58
C ARG A 377 -0.92 32.34 4.05
N ASP A 378 -1.56 31.55 4.90
CA ASP A 378 -1.35 31.61 6.35
C ASP A 378 0.07 31.17 6.74
N CYS A 379 0.69 30.31 5.93
CA CYS A 379 2.10 29.91 6.06
C CYS A 379 3.08 30.79 5.27
N ALA A 380 2.61 31.86 4.61
CA ALA A 380 3.38 32.71 3.72
C ALA A 380 4.20 31.93 2.65
N ALA A 381 3.62 30.84 2.13
CA ALA A 381 4.27 29.97 1.15
C ALA A 381 4.31 30.63 -0.24
N ARG A 382 5.39 30.40 -0.98
CA ARG A 382 5.49 30.61 -2.43
C ARG A 382 5.02 29.34 -3.13
N VAL A 383 4.25 29.45 -4.21
CA VAL A 383 3.71 28.28 -4.92
C VAL A 383 4.22 28.22 -6.35
N VAL A 384 4.58 27.02 -6.81
CA VAL A 384 4.85 26.74 -8.22
C VAL A 384 3.87 25.68 -8.70
N ALA A 385 2.92 26.11 -9.52
CA ALA A 385 1.88 25.27 -10.09
C ALA A 385 2.39 24.50 -11.32
N PHE A 386 2.02 23.23 -11.48
CA PHE A 386 2.41 22.42 -12.65
C PHE A 386 1.33 21.42 -13.10
N GLY A 387 1.51 20.83 -14.29
CA GLY A 387 0.61 19.80 -14.82
C GLY A 387 -0.78 20.31 -15.22
N GLU A 388 -1.72 19.39 -15.42
CA GLU A 388 -3.07 19.70 -15.93
C GLU A 388 -3.83 20.71 -15.06
N ALA A 389 -3.70 20.62 -13.73
CA ALA A 389 -4.40 21.48 -12.77
C ALA A 389 -3.74 22.85 -12.55
N ALA A 390 -2.60 23.15 -13.21
CA ALA A 390 -1.88 24.40 -12.97
C ALA A 390 -2.76 25.67 -13.11
N PRO A 391 -3.63 25.81 -14.13
CA PRO A 391 -4.49 26.98 -14.26
C PRO A 391 -5.46 27.15 -13.07
N GLU A 392 -6.02 26.06 -12.56
CA GLU A 392 -6.95 26.07 -11.42
C GLU A 392 -6.23 26.44 -10.12
N VAL A 393 -5.04 25.88 -9.89
CA VAL A 393 -4.19 26.19 -8.74
C VAL A 393 -3.78 27.67 -8.77
N VAL A 394 -3.30 28.18 -9.91
CA VAL A 394 -2.93 29.60 -10.06
C VAL A 394 -4.12 30.51 -9.79
N SER A 395 -5.31 30.17 -10.30
CA SER A 395 -6.54 30.94 -10.05
C SER A 395 -6.88 31.02 -8.56
N ALA A 396 -6.87 29.88 -7.86
CA ALA A 396 -7.16 29.82 -6.43
C ALA A 396 -6.13 30.58 -5.57
N MET A 397 -4.84 30.44 -5.89
CA MET A 397 -3.76 31.15 -5.18
C MET A 397 -3.85 32.67 -5.37
N LYS A 398 -4.11 33.13 -6.61
CA LYS A 398 -4.32 34.55 -6.91
C LYS A 398 -5.52 35.13 -6.15
N ALA A 399 -6.62 34.38 -6.06
CA ALA A 399 -7.81 34.82 -5.32
C ALA A 399 -7.54 35.02 -3.82
N CYS A 400 -6.53 34.32 -3.27
CA CYS A 400 -6.11 34.45 -1.87
C CYS A 400 -4.90 35.38 -1.66
N GLY A 401 -4.38 36.02 -2.72
CA GLY A 401 -3.21 36.90 -2.64
C GLY A 401 -1.87 36.17 -2.45
N VAL A 402 -1.79 34.88 -2.80
CA VAL A 402 -0.57 34.06 -2.69
C VAL A 402 0.24 34.16 -3.99
N GLU A 403 1.55 34.38 -3.87
CA GLU A 403 2.46 34.35 -5.02
C GLU A 403 2.51 32.94 -5.61
N CYS A 404 2.10 32.82 -6.88
CA CYS A 404 2.03 31.55 -7.58
C CYS A 404 2.59 31.68 -9.00
N LEU A 405 3.68 30.97 -9.27
CA LEU A 405 4.24 30.80 -10.61
C LEU A 405 3.67 29.55 -11.26
N SER A 406 3.72 29.47 -12.59
CA SER A 406 3.26 28.29 -13.34
C SER A 406 4.41 27.73 -14.16
N ALA A 407 4.50 26.40 -14.20
CA ALA A 407 5.42 25.64 -15.03
C ALA A 407 4.63 24.53 -15.77
N GLY A 408 5.19 24.03 -16.87
CA GLY A 408 4.52 22.98 -17.65
C GLY A 408 4.52 21.63 -16.93
N ARG A 409 5.71 21.18 -16.54
CA ARG A 409 5.97 19.85 -15.96
C ARG A 409 6.61 19.95 -14.58
N LEU A 410 6.63 18.85 -13.83
CA LEU A 410 7.25 18.82 -12.50
C LEU A 410 8.74 19.20 -12.53
N GLY A 411 9.49 18.76 -13.56
CA GLY A 411 10.91 19.11 -13.71
C GLY A 411 11.13 20.62 -13.82
N ASP A 412 10.34 21.31 -14.64
CA ASP A 412 10.39 22.76 -14.81
C ASP A 412 10.00 23.48 -13.52
N ALA A 413 8.96 23.00 -12.84
CA ALA A 413 8.49 23.54 -11.57
C ALA A 413 9.56 23.45 -10.49
N LEU A 414 10.28 22.33 -10.43
CA LEU A 414 11.37 22.10 -9.51
C LEU A 414 12.58 23.02 -9.80
N ALA A 415 12.91 23.25 -11.08
CA ALA A 415 13.95 24.21 -11.45
C ALA A 415 13.59 25.65 -11.03
N VAL A 416 12.33 26.06 -11.20
CA VAL A 416 11.82 27.36 -10.72
C VAL A 416 11.87 27.42 -9.19
N ALA A 417 11.47 26.35 -8.49
CA ALA A 417 11.50 26.31 -7.04
C ALA A 417 12.92 26.42 -6.47
N LYS A 418 13.91 25.77 -7.11
CA LYS A 418 15.33 25.91 -6.76
C LYS A 418 15.79 27.37 -6.82
N GLN A 419 15.38 28.12 -7.85
CA GLN A 419 15.74 29.55 -7.99
C GLN A 419 15.02 30.45 -6.98
N LEU A 420 13.81 30.08 -6.56
CA LEU A 420 13.03 30.84 -5.58
C LEU A 420 13.47 30.60 -4.14
N ALA A 421 13.96 29.41 -3.82
CA ALA A 421 14.29 29.00 -2.47
C ALA A 421 15.53 29.73 -1.94
N ARG A 422 15.55 29.99 -0.63
CA ARG A 422 16.66 30.62 0.09
C ARG A 422 17.18 29.67 1.18
N PRO A 423 18.44 29.80 1.61
CA PRO A 423 18.94 29.00 2.74
C PRO A 423 18.00 29.11 3.95
N GLY A 424 17.62 27.95 4.50
CA GLY A 424 16.60 27.83 5.54
C GLY A 424 15.18 27.55 5.02
N ASP A 425 14.90 27.67 3.72
CA ASP A 425 13.60 27.31 3.15
C ASP A 425 13.42 25.78 3.03
N VAL A 426 12.19 25.38 2.77
CA VAL A 426 11.78 24.02 2.38
C VAL A 426 11.18 24.06 0.97
N VAL A 427 11.72 23.28 0.04
CA VAL A 427 11.06 22.97 -1.24
C VAL A 427 10.23 21.71 -1.03
N LEU A 428 8.90 21.88 -1.03
CA LEU A 428 7.94 20.84 -0.68
C LEU A 428 7.18 20.37 -1.92
N LEU A 429 7.43 19.13 -2.37
CA LEU A 429 6.54 18.45 -3.30
C LEU A 429 5.32 17.92 -2.55
N SER A 430 4.23 18.69 -2.54
CA SER A 430 2.95 18.26 -1.99
C SER A 430 1.83 18.61 -2.98
N PRO A 431 1.63 17.76 -4.01
CA PRO A 431 1.01 18.15 -5.28
C PRO A 431 -0.49 18.49 -5.18
N GLY A 432 -1.21 17.99 -4.17
CA GLY A 432 -2.64 18.20 -4.03
C GLY A 432 -3.50 17.54 -5.12
N CYS A 433 -2.87 16.82 -6.06
CA CYS A 433 -3.49 16.25 -7.25
C CYS A 433 -2.96 14.82 -7.53
N ALA A 434 -3.74 14.05 -8.29
CA ALA A 434 -3.27 12.77 -8.80
C ALA A 434 -2.11 12.98 -9.80
N SER A 435 -1.30 11.95 -10.04
CA SER A 435 -0.10 12.04 -10.88
C SER A 435 -0.29 11.60 -12.34
N PHE A 436 -1.50 11.12 -12.69
CA PHE A 436 -1.79 10.42 -13.95
C PHE A 436 -1.78 11.29 -15.22
N ASP A 437 -1.46 12.57 -15.11
CA ASP A 437 -1.23 13.48 -16.23
C ASP A 437 0.20 13.39 -16.79
N GLU A 438 1.18 13.15 -15.92
CA GLU A 438 2.60 13.06 -16.29
C GLU A 438 3.26 11.72 -15.91
N PHE A 439 2.70 10.98 -14.94
CA PHE A 439 3.32 9.79 -14.34
C PHE A 439 2.34 8.62 -14.19
N ASP A 440 2.86 7.40 -14.08
CA ASP A 440 2.05 6.18 -13.93
C ASP A 440 1.36 6.05 -12.57
N ASP A 441 2.01 6.55 -11.51
CA ASP A 441 1.53 6.55 -10.12
C ASP A 441 2.25 7.64 -9.30
N PHE A 442 1.90 7.79 -8.03
CA PHE A 442 2.48 8.86 -7.20
C PHE A 442 3.90 8.51 -6.77
N GLU A 443 4.24 7.22 -6.73
CA GLU A 443 5.57 6.72 -6.45
C GLU A 443 6.54 7.05 -7.59
N HIS A 444 6.12 6.94 -8.85
CA HIS A 444 6.89 7.35 -10.03
C HIS A 444 7.18 8.85 -9.96
N ARG A 445 6.16 9.70 -9.74
CA ARG A 445 6.35 11.13 -9.53
C ARG A 445 7.33 11.44 -8.39
N GLY A 446 7.20 10.71 -7.28
CA GLY A 446 8.06 10.87 -6.11
C GLY A 446 9.52 10.46 -6.36
N ARG A 447 9.76 9.35 -7.09
CA ARG A 447 11.10 8.93 -7.52
C ARG A 447 11.71 9.91 -8.50
N TYR A 448 10.92 10.45 -9.43
CA TYR A 448 11.36 11.48 -10.36
C TYR A 448 11.86 12.73 -9.63
N PHE A 449 11.09 13.25 -8.66
CA PHE A 449 11.50 14.38 -7.83
C PHE A 449 12.83 14.10 -7.10
N ALA A 450 12.94 12.94 -6.44
CA ALA A 450 14.17 12.59 -5.72
C ALA A 450 15.39 12.49 -6.66
N GLY A 451 15.22 11.92 -7.86
CA GLY A 451 16.29 11.84 -8.85
C GLY A 451 16.74 13.20 -9.39
N GLN A 452 15.82 14.17 -9.53
CA GLN A 452 16.17 15.55 -9.90
C GLN A 452 16.92 16.27 -8.79
N VAL A 453 16.50 16.10 -7.53
CA VAL A 453 17.21 16.67 -6.38
C VAL A 453 18.63 16.12 -6.29
N ALA A 454 18.82 14.80 -6.48
CA ALA A 454 20.15 14.20 -6.50
C ALA A 454 21.07 14.81 -7.58
N ARG A 455 20.53 15.10 -8.78
CA ARG A 455 21.28 15.78 -9.84
C ARG A 455 21.72 17.19 -9.44
N PHE A 456 20.89 17.94 -8.74
CA PHE A 456 21.28 19.26 -8.23
C PHE A 456 22.46 19.18 -7.27
N ALA A 457 22.50 18.16 -6.40
CA ALA A 457 23.61 17.95 -5.48
C ALA A 457 24.92 17.59 -6.22
N GLU A 458 24.82 16.80 -7.29
CA GLU A 458 25.97 16.46 -8.14
C GLU A 458 26.52 17.67 -8.91
N GLU A 459 25.65 18.53 -9.45
CA GLU A 459 26.04 19.73 -10.19
C GLU A 459 26.76 20.78 -9.32
N GLU A 460 26.45 20.82 -8.02
CA GLU A 460 27.10 21.70 -7.05
C GLU A 460 28.37 21.09 -6.42
N GLY A 461 28.50 19.76 -6.47
CA GLY A 461 29.70 19.02 -6.06
C GLY A 461 30.86 19.01 -7.07
N VAL A 462 30.70 19.63 -8.24
CA VAL A 462 31.77 19.84 -9.24
C VAL A 462 32.24 21.30 -9.19
N ARG A 463 32.93 21.68 -8.11
CA ARG A 463 33.88 22.80 -8.09
C ARG A 463 35.00 22.57 -7.09
#